data_AF-A0A9E4J405-F1
#
_entry.id   AF-A0A9E4J405-F1
#
_cell.length_a   1.000
_cell.length_b   1.000
_cell.length_c   1.000
_cell.angle_alpha   90.00
_cell.angle_beta   90.00
_cell.angle_gamma   90.00
#
_symmetry.space_group_name_H-M   'P 1'
#
loop_
_entity.id
_entity.type
_entity.pdbx_description
1 polymer ?
#
loop_
_entity_poly.entity_id
_entity_poly.type
_entity_poly.pdbx_seq_one_letter_code
_entity_poly.pdbx_strand_id
1 'polypeptide(L)'
;MRASLVWVLVAALPEAASALQDESSTGLCAADATTLCLNEDRFRVVAHWETTDGRAGTGEAVELTGDTGYFWFFSENNVEVVIKVLNGCAIGDGAYWVFIGGLTDVRVELEVEDTDADESKTYLNEAGTLFKPVTDTEAFSTCD
;
A
#
# COMPACT_ATOMS: atom_id res chain seq x y z
N MET A 1 69.84 -40.59 15.07
CA MET A 1 70.12 -39.79 13.86
C MET A 1 69.00 -38.77 13.71
N ARG A 2 69.39 -37.51 13.47
CA ARG A 2 68.53 -36.32 13.35
C ARG A 2 67.73 -36.33 12.04
N ALA A 3 66.55 -35.73 12.02
CA ALA A 3 66.15 -34.84 10.93
C ALA A 3 65.01 -33.91 11.39
N SER A 4 65.17 -32.62 11.05
CA SER A 4 64.37 -31.46 11.44
C SER A 4 63.15 -31.22 10.57
N LEU A 5 62.20 -30.49 11.16
CA LEU A 5 61.12 -29.66 10.61
C LEU A 5 61.19 -29.24 9.13
N VAL A 6 60.02 -29.21 8.46
CA VAL A 6 59.47 -27.99 7.83
C VAL A 6 57.94 -28.03 7.93
N TRP A 7 57.37 -26.97 8.53
CA TRP A 7 55.95 -26.63 8.46
C TRP A 7 55.69 -25.84 7.18
N VAL A 8 54.71 -26.26 6.38
CA VAL A 8 54.09 -25.37 5.39
C VAL A 8 52.62 -25.26 5.75
N LEU A 9 52.23 -24.11 6.30
CA LEU A 9 50.83 -23.71 6.34
C LEU A 9 50.40 -23.41 4.89
N VAL A 10 49.41 -24.16 4.40
CA VAL A 10 48.55 -23.68 3.32
C VAL A 10 47.18 -23.45 3.93
N ALA A 11 46.85 -22.18 4.17
CA ALA A 11 45.49 -21.79 4.52
C ALA A 11 44.63 -21.87 3.26
N ALA A 12 43.60 -22.71 3.28
CA ALA A 12 42.54 -22.73 2.27
C ALA A 12 41.27 -22.15 2.90
N LEU A 13 40.84 -20.98 2.43
CA LEU A 13 39.54 -20.39 2.73
C LEU A 13 38.49 -21.13 1.88
N PRO A 14 37.35 -21.58 2.44
CA PRO A 14 36.22 -21.97 1.61
C PRO A 14 35.53 -20.70 1.12
N GLU A 15 35.38 -20.62 -0.19
CA GLU A 15 34.64 -19.61 -0.94
C GLU A 15 33.22 -19.47 -0.38
N ALA A 16 32.83 -18.23 -0.09
CA ALA A 16 31.44 -17.91 0.25
C ALA A 16 30.57 -18.26 -0.97
N ALA A 17 29.81 -19.34 -0.87
CA ALA A 17 28.76 -19.65 -1.82
C ALA A 17 27.72 -18.53 -1.73
N SER A 18 27.69 -17.67 -2.76
CA SER A 18 26.61 -16.72 -3.00
C SER A 18 25.31 -17.53 -3.11
N ALA A 19 24.46 -17.41 -2.11
CA ALA A 19 23.05 -17.68 -2.30
C ALA A 19 22.56 -16.67 -3.34
N LEU A 20 22.10 -17.20 -4.48
CA LEU A 20 21.31 -16.43 -5.42
C LEU A 20 20.10 -15.92 -4.64
N GLN A 21 20.09 -14.62 -4.34
CA GLN A 21 18.87 -13.96 -3.93
C GLN A 21 17.96 -14.04 -5.15
N ASP A 22 16.88 -14.80 -4.98
CA ASP A 22 15.71 -14.72 -5.82
C ASP A 22 15.20 -13.29 -5.64
N GLU A 23 15.63 -12.40 -6.54
CA GLU A 23 15.02 -11.08 -6.72
C GLU A 23 13.62 -11.34 -7.29
N SER A 24 12.73 -11.85 -6.44
CA SER A 24 11.32 -11.60 -6.61
C SER A 24 11.20 -10.09 -6.71
N SER A 25 10.82 -9.58 -7.88
CA SER A 25 10.22 -8.26 -7.97
C SER A 25 9.01 -8.30 -7.03
N THR A 26 9.23 -7.91 -5.78
CA THR A 26 8.22 -7.82 -4.73
C THR A 26 7.11 -6.98 -5.32
N GLY A 27 5.91 -7.56 -5.44
CA GLY A 27 4.78 -6.90 -6.09
C GLY A 27 4.61 -5.48 -5.54
N LEU A 28 4.43 -4.54 -6.46
CA LEU A 28 4.27 -3.10 -6.23
C LEU A 28 3.29 -2.85 -5.07
N CYS A 29 2.16 -3.55 -5.06
CA CYS A 29 1.28 -3.75 -3.92
C CYS A 29 0.88 -5.23 -3.82
N ALA A 30 0.69 -5.73 -2.59
CA ALA A 30 0.17 -7.08 -2.35
C ALA A 30 -1.16 -7.02 -1.58
N ALA A 31 -2.25 -7.43 -2.24
CA ALA A 31 -3.59 -7.35 -1.65
C ALA A 31 -3.78 -8.36 -0.52
N ASP A 32 -4.46 -7.95 0.53
CA ASP A 32 -4.84 -8.80 1.66
C ASP A 32 -6.21 -8.37 2.22
N ALA A 33 -6.61 -8.92 3.38
CA ALA A 33 -7.90 -8.62 4.00
C ALA A 33 -8.11 -7.12 4.29
N THR A 34 -7.04 -6.33 4.41
CA THR A 34 -7.07 -4.92 4.81
C THR A 34 -6.44 -3.97 3.80
N THR A 35 -5.97 -4.50 2.67
CA THR A 35 -5.21 -3.75 1.68
C THR A 35 -5.85 -3.91 0.30
N LEU A 36 -6.24 -2.79 -0.31
CA LEU A 36 -6.56 -2.76 -1.74
C LEU A 36 -5.29 -2.45 -2.53
N CYS A 37 -5.11 -3.17 -3.64
CA CYS A 37 -4.14 -2.84 -4.67
C CYS A 37 -4.89 -2.42 -5.91
N LEU A 38 -4.72 -1.17 -6.33
CA LEU A 38 -5.48 -0.55 -7.43
C LEU A 38 -4.54 -0.10 -8.56
N ASN A 39 -5.11 0.04 -9.74
CA ASN A 39 -4.45 0.43 -10.97
C ASN A 39 -3.23 -0.47 -11.28
N GLU A 40 -3.51 -1.74 -11.60
CA GLU A 40 -2.47 -2.75 -11.92
C GLU A 40 -1.45 -2.96 -10.78
N ASP A 41 -1.95 -3.03 -9.55
CA ASP A 41 -1.18 -3.20 -8.32
C ASP A 41 -0.19 -2.06 -7.99
N ARG A 42 -0.33 -0.88 -8.62
CA ARG A 42 0.52 0.29 -8.34
C ARG A 42 0.12 1.05 -7.08
N PHE A 43 -1.17 1.11 -6.76
CA PHE A 43 -1.66 1.91 -5.64
C PHE A 43 -2.09 1.04 -4.48
N ARG A 44 -1.38 1.16 -3.36
CA ARG A 44 -1.75 0.53 -2.10
C ARG A 44 -2.70 1.44 -1.33
N VAL A 45 -3.84 0.90 -0.89
CA VAL A 45 -4.80 1.65 -0.08
C VAL A 45 -5.13 0.90 1.20
N VAL A 46 -5.07 1.61 2.33
CA VAL A 46 -5.49 1.13 3.65
C VAL A 46 -6.39 2.16 4.32
N ALA A 47 -7.44 1.68 5.00
CA ALA A 47 -8.30 2.51 5.82
C ALA A 47 -8.07 2.21 7.31
N HIS A 48 -7.91 3.25 8.12
CA HIS A 48 -8.03 3.16 9.57
C HIS A 48 -9.28 3.91 10.02
N TRP A 49 -9.98 3.37 11.00
CA TRP A 49 -11.20 3.99 11.51
C TRP A 49 -11.20 4.10 13.04
N GLU A 50 -11.87 5.12 13.55
CA GLU A 50 -12.10 5.33 14.99
C GLU A 50 -13.48 5.95 15.25
N THR A 51 -14.22 5.38 16.19
CA THR A 51 -15.54 5.88 16.62
C THR A 51 -15.40 6.90 17.76
N THR A 52 -16.43 7.72 17.98
CA THR A 52 -16.44 8.74 19.06
C THR A 52 -16.34 8.15 20.47
N ASP A 53 -16.68 6.88 20.66
CA ASP A 53 -16.50 6.14 21.91
C ASP A 53 -15.14 5.42 22.03
N GLY A 54 -14.23 5.65 21.08
CA GLY A 54 -12.83 5.20 21.14
C GLY A 54 -12.58 3.76 20.67
N ARG A 55 -13.54 3.12 19.99
CA ARG A 55 -13.27 1.86 19.27
C ARG A 55 -12.53 2.21 17.98
N ALA A 56 -11.54 1.42 17.62
CA ALA A 56 -10.75 1.65 16.42
C ALA A 56 -10.38 0.33 15.74
N GLY A 57 -10.01 0.40 14.46
CA GLY A 57 -9.56 -0.75 13.69
C GLY A 57 -9.03 -0.36 12.32
N THR A 58 -8.62 -1.38 11.58
CA THR A 58 -8.35 -1.27 10.14
C THR A 58 -9.63 -1.65 9.39
N GLY A 59 -9.91 -0.97 8.29
CA GLY A 59 -11.01 -1.31 7.40
C GLY A 59 -10.68 -2.57 6.62
N GLU A 60 -11.72 -3.33 6.32
CA GLU A 60 -11.61 -4.61 5.61
C GLU A 60 -11.89 -4.37 4.14
N ALA A 61 -10.91 -4.70 3.31
CA ALA A 61 -10.81 -4.35 1.91
C ALA A 61 -11.59 -5.32 1.02
N VAL A 62 -12.36 -4.77 0.09
CA VAL A 62 -12.99 -5.56 -0.98
C VAL A 62 -12.81 -4.85 -2.32
N GLU A 63 -12.13 -5.52 -3.23
CA GLU A 63 -11.97 -5.04 -4.61
C GLU A 63 -13.30 -5.16 -5.38
N LEU A 64 -13.63 -4.14 -6.17
CA LEU A 64 -14.75 -4.16 -7.11
C LEU A 64 -14.27 -4.29 -8.56
N THR A 65 -13.21 -3.58 -8.89
CA THR A 65 -12.53 -3.56 -10.19
C THR A 65 -11.06 -3.24 -9.95
N GLY A 66 -10.19 -3.41 -10.96
CA GLY A 66 -8.78 -3.04 -10.84
C GLY A 66 -8.51 -1.59 -10.41
N ASP A 67 -9.44 -0.66 -10.61
CA ASP A 67 -9.28 0.75 -10.23
C ASP A 67 -10.13 1.18 -9.02
N THR A 68 -10.97 0.29 -8.47
CA THR A 68 -12.00 0.66 -7.48
C THR A 68 -12.21 -0.44 -6.45
N GLY A 69 -12.33 -0.05 -5.19
CA GLY A 69 -12.70 -0.95 -4.10
C GLY A 69 -13.43 -0.22 -2.99
N TYR A 70 -13.76 -0.95 -1.93
CA TYR A 70 -14.39 -0.39 -0.75
C TYR A 70 -13.86 -1.00 0.54
N PHE A 71 -14.14 -0.32 1.64
CA PHE A 71 -13.89 -0.79 2.99
C PHE A 71 -15.19 -0.87 3.77
N TRP A 72 -15.32 -1.92 4.56
CA TRP A 72 -16.28 -2.02 5.66
C TRP A 72 -15.52 -2.05 6.99
N PHE A 73 -16.15 -1.63 8.09
CA PHE A 73 -15.47 -1.49 9.40
C PHE A 73 -15.98 -2.48 10.44
N PHE A 74 -17.30 -2.56 10.62
CA PHE A 74 -17.91 -3.33 11.71
C PHE A 74 -18.49 -4.66 11.26
N SER A 75 -18.95 -4.72 10.01
CA SER A 75 -19.69 -5.85 9.45
C SER A 75 -19.63 -5.81 7.93
N GLU A 76 -19.40 -6.95 7.29
CA GLU A 76 -19.31 -7.11 5.83
C GLU A 76 -20.57 -6.64 5.07
N ASN A 77 -21.71 -6.57 5.74
CA ASN A 77 -22.97 -6.10 5.16
C ASN A 77 -23.18 -4.57 5.24
N ASN A 78 -22.23 -3.82 5.79
CA ASN A 78 -22.29 -2.37 5.93
C ASN A 78 -21.03 -1.71 5.35
N VAL A 79 -21.11 -1.29 4.08
CA VAL A 79 -20.02 -0.58 3.39
C VAL A 79 -19.90 0.84 3.94
N GLU A 80 -18.68 1.28 4.23
CA GLU A 80 -18.42 2.56 4.89
C GLU A 80 -17.72 3.56 3.96
N VAL A 81 -16.74 3.10 3.18
CA VAL A 81 -15.94 3.95 2.28
C VAL A 81 -15.73 3.25 0.95
N VAL A 82 -15.96 3.95 -0.16
CA VAL A 82 -15.61 3.51 -1.52
C VAL A 82 -14.52 4.44 -2.04
N ILE A 83 -13.50 3.86 -2.67
CA ILE A 83 -12.40 4.59 -3.30
C ILE A 83 -12.19 4.10 -4.73
N LYS A 84 -11.83 5.04 -5.61
CA LYS A 84 -11.20 4.72 -6.89
C LYS A 84 -9.90 5.50 -7.08
N VAL A 85 -8.94 4.89 -7.75
CA VAL A 85 -7.72 5.54 -8.27
C VAL A 85 -7.71 5.38 -9.78
N LEU A 86 -7.67 6.48 -10.52
CA LEU A 86 -7.73 6.48 -11.99
C LEU A 86 -6.46 7.04 -12.59
N ASN A 87 -5.96 6.38 -13.65
CA ASN A 87 -4.91 6.94 -14.49
C ASN A 87 -5.47 8.08 -15.35
N GLY A 88 -5.18 9.32 -14.94
CA GLY A 88 -5.52 10.54 -15.66
C GLY A 88 -4.35 11.14 -16.45
N CYS A 89 -3.24 10.41 -16.63
CA CYS A 89 -1.99 10.95 -17.19
C CYS A 89 -2.12 11.51 -18.61
N ALA A 90 -3.06 11.00 -19.41
CA ALA A 90 -3.31 11.49 -20.77
C ALA A 90 -4.16 12.78 -20.83
N ILE A 91 -4.55 13.37 -19.69
CA ILE A 91 -5.49 14.49 -19.60
C ILE A 91 -4.83 15.69 -18.91
N GLY A 92 -4.83 16.85 -19.58
CA GLY A 92 -4.35 18.11 -18.99
C GLY A 92 -2.87 18.05 -18.61
N ASP A 93 -2.54 18.51 -17.40
CA ASP A 93 -1.19 18.46 -16.84
C ASP A 93 -0.77 17.06 -16.35
N GLY A 94 -1.66 16.06 -16.46
CA GLY A 94 -1.39 14.64 -16.20
C GLY A 94 -1.19 14.31 -14.72
N ALA A 95 -2.10 13.51 -14.15
CA ALA A 95 -1.97 13.01 -12.79
C ALA A 95 -2.77 11.71 -12.61
N TYR A 96 -2.46 10.95 -11.56
CA TYR A 96 -3.40 9.98 -11.03
C TYR A 96 -4.45 10.68 -10.17
N TRP A 97 -5.70 10.27 -10.32
CA TRP A 97 -6.84 10.88 -9.65
C TRP A 97 -7.40 9.96 -8.57
N VAL A 98 -7.71 10.52 -7.41
CA VAL A 98 -8.35 9.81 -6.30
C VAL A 98 -9.75 10.36 -6.07
N PHE A 99 -10.75 9.47 -6.07
CA PHE A 99 -12.11 9.83 -5.65
C PHE A 99 -12.55 8.93 -4.51
N ILE A 100 -13.12 9.54 -3.47
CA ILE A 100 -13.55 8.84 -2.26
C ILE A 100 -14.97 9.26 -1.93
N GLY A 101 -15.82 8.28 -1.61
CA GLY A 101 -17.14 8.51 -1.04
C GLY A 101 -17.28 7.74 0.26
N GLY A 102 -17.86 8.35 1.28
CA GLY A 102 -18.15 7.70 2.56
C GLY A 102 -19.63 7.72 2.90
N LEU A 103 -20.11 6.66 3.54
CA LEU A 103 -21.47 6.48 4.05
C LEU A 103 -21.51 6.58 5.58
N THR A 104 -20.49 7.21 6.16
CA THR A 104 -20.14 7.12 7.57
C THR A 104 -19.93 8.49 8.22
N ASP A 105 -20.09 8.54 9.54
CA ASP A 105 -19.65 9.65 10.39
C ASP A 105 -18.49 9.24 11.33
N VAL A 106 -17.93 8.05 11.15
CA VAL A 106 -16.76 7.54 11.87
C VAL A 106 -15.50 8.30 11.41
N ARG A 107 -14.49 8.45 12.27
CA ARG A 107 -13.18 8.95 11.82
C ARG A 107 -12.63 7.95 10.82
N VAL A 108 -12.17 8.43 9.68
CA VAL A 108 -11.53 7.60 8.66
C VAL A 108 -10.23 8.27 8.27
N GLU A 109 -9.13 7.55 8.40
CA GLU A 109 -7.85 7.90 7.82
C GLU A 109 -7.57 6.93 6.68
N LEU A 110 -7.66 7.41 5.45
CA LEU A 110 -7.44 6.62 4.25
C LEU A 110 -6.08 6.97 3.67
N GLU A 111 -5.14 6.03 3.74
CA GLU A 111 -3.81 6.15 3.15
C GLU A 111 -3.85 5.57 1.74
N VAL A 112 -3.36 6.33 0.77
CA VAL A 112 -3.18 5.94 -0.63
C VAL A 112 -1.71 6.14 -0.96
N GLU A 113 -1.03 5.09 -1.36
CA GLU A 113 0.40 5.05 -1.63
C GLU A 113 0.63 4.65 -3.09
N ASP A 114 1.36 5.47 -3.83
CA ASP A 114 1.90 5.16 -5.15
C ASP A 114 3.24 4.45 -4.96
N THR A 115 3.24 3.12 -5.10
CA THR A 115 4.39 2.28 -4.75
C THR A 115 5.50 2.34 -5.80
N ASP A 116 5.19 2.81 -7.02
CA ASP A 116 6.20 3.05 -8.05
C ASP A 116 7.02 4.31 -7.76
N ALA A 117 6.36 5.33 -7.19
CA ALA A 117 6.93 6.65 -6.96
C ALA A 117 7.37 6.91 -5.51
N ASP A 118 7.03 6.02 -4.58
CA ASP A 118 7.24 6.19 -3.13
C ASP A 118 6.59 7.49 -2.61
N GLU A 119 5.38 7.80 -3.12
CA GLU A 119 4.59 8.97 -2.72
C GLU A 119 3.28 8.52 -2.05
N SER A 120 2.83 9.23 -1.01
CA SER A 120 1.61 8.90 -0.29
C SER A 120 0.72 10.11 -0.03
N LYS A 121 -0.59 9.88 -0.01
CA LYS A 121 -1.63 10.83 0.40
C LYS A 121 -2.48 10.22 1.50
N THR A 122 -2.81 11.04 2.49
CA THR A 122 -3.75 10.66 3.55
C THR A 122 -4.99 11.54 3.46
N TYR A 123 -6.16 10.92 3.37
CA TYR A 123 -7.46 11.59 3.39
C TYR A 123 -8.16 11.33 4.71
N LEU A 124 -8.60 12.39 5.38
CA LEU A 124 -9.14 12.33 6.72
C LEU A 124 -10.61 12.77 6.77
N ASN A 125 -11.45 11.93 7.38
CA ASN A 125 -12.73 12.33 7.94
C ASN A 125 -12.64 12.31 9.46
N GLU A 126 -13.19 13.33 10.13
CA GLU A 126 -13.20 13.41 11.59
C GLU A 126 -14.39 12.66 12.20
N ALA A 127 -14.22 12.08 13.39
CA ALA A 127 -15.30 11.39 14.09
C ALA A 127 -16.47 12.33 14.41
N GLY A 128 -17.70 11.84 14.21
CA GLY A 128 -18.93 12.62 14.37
C GLY A 128 -19.20 13.61 13.24
N THR A 129 -18.41 13.59 12.16
CA THR A 129 -18.63 14.41 10.96
C THR A 129 -19.00 13.51 9.79
N LEU A 130 -20.10 13.80 9.10
CA LEU A 130 -20.47 13.09 7.87
C LEU A 130 -19.35 13.22 6.84
N PHE A 131 -18.94 12.08 6.28
CA PHE A 131 -17.90 12.02 5.26
C PHE A 131 -18.28 12.88 4.05
N LYS A 132 -17.39 13.80 3.67
CA LYS A 132 -17.56 14.61 2.46
C LYS A 132 -16.84 13.95 1.28
N PRO A 133 -17.50 13.77 0.13
CA PRO A 133 -16.84 13.21 -1.04
C PRO A 133 -15.56 13.97 -1.41
N VAL A 134 -14.52 13.23 -1.78
CA VAL A 134 -13.23 13.74 -2.25
C VAL A 134 -13.15 13.56 -3.76
N THR A 135 -12.67 14.60 -4.45
CA THR A 135 -12.42 14.61 -5.89
C THR A 135 -11.04 15.23 -6.14
N ASP A 136 -10.00 14.44 -5.94
CA ASP A 136 -8.60 14.89 -6.08
C ASP A 136 -8.06 14.47 -7.45
N THR A 137 -8.17 15.35 -8.43
CA THR A 137 -7.69 15.11 -9.81
C THR A 137 -6.22 15.51 -10.01
N GLU A 138 -5.51 15.82 -8.92
CA GLU A 138 -4.10 16.18 -8.92
C GLU A 138 -3.36 15.38 -7.82
N ALA A 139 -3.88 14.19 -7.48
CA ALA A 139 -3.45 13.45 -6.30
C ALA A 139 -1.98 13.04 -6.38
N PHE A 140 -1.54 12.49 -7.52
CA PHE A 140 -0.13 12.12 -7.73
C PHE A 140 0.33 12.58 -9.11
N SER A 141 1.35 13.44 -9.14
CA SER A 141 1.99 13.93 -10.37
C SER A 141 3.14 13.01 -10.80
N THR A 142 2.89 11.71 -10.79
CA THR A 142 3.86 10.62 -10.92
C THR A 142 3.67 9.83 -12.22
N CYS A 143 3.11 10.49 -13.25
CA CYS A 143 2.99 9.93 -14.59
C CYS A 143 4.38 9.65 -15.20
N ASP A 144 4.47 8.56 -15.96
CA ASP A 144 5.72 8.09 -16.59
C ASP A 144 6.24 9.01 -17.71
#